data_AF-A0A0Q6KRF0-F1
#
_entry.id   AF-A0A0Q6KRF0-F1
#
_cell.length_a   1.000
_cell.length_b   1.000
_cell.length_c   1.000
_cell.angle_alpha   90.00
_cell.angle_beta   90.00
_cell.angle_gamma   90.00
#
_symmetry.space_group_name_H-M   'P 1'
#
loop_
_entity.id
_entity.type
_entity.pdbx_description
1 polymer ?
#
loop_
_entity_poly.entity_id
_entity_poly.type
_entity_poly.pdbx_seq_one_letter_code
_entity_poly.pdbx_strand_id
1 'polypeptide(L)'
;MSKLKLLSIVAIASIAASPVASIPLKSGDYGAIGSACGDEPNSTIMSFDGRNFAYPHASQCADTVTGRSDGVLSNSETCQAAGDGSPTKASTTKFKLRPRGNDRFDLVNSSNTMTFRRCGNATFFDRH
;
A
#
# COMPACT_ATOMS: atom_id res chain seq x y z
N MET A 1 31.65 59.85 -9.43
CA MET A 1 31.35 58.64 -10.23
C MET A 1 31.02 57.50 -9.28
N SER A 2 29.74 57.32 -8.92
CA SER A 2 29.31 56.30 -7.95
C SER A 2 28.60 55.18 -8.69
N LYS A 3 29.20 53.98 -8.71
CA LYS A 3 28.66 52.78 -9.36
C LYS A 3 27.69 52.08 -8.41
N LEU A 4 26.41 52.10 -8.76
CA LEU A 4 25.34 51.38 -8.06
C LEU A 4 25.41 49.88 -8.45
N LYS A 5 25.74 49.01 -7.49
CA LYS A 5 25.74 47.56 -7.67
C LYS A 5 24.32 47.03 -7.43
N LEU A 6 23.64 46.59 -8.50
CA LEU A 6 22.43 45.78 -8.40
C LEU A 6 22.82 44.39 -7.87
N LEU A 7 22.27 44.00 -6.71
CA LEU A 7 22.25 42.61 -6.26
C LEU A 7 20.95 41.96 -6.75
N SER A 8 21.07 41.02 -7.69
CA SER A 8 19.99 40.11 -8.06
C SER A 8 19.81 39.05 -6.97
N ILE A 9 18.66 39.06 -6.31
CA ILE A 9 18.24 38.02 -5.37
C ILE A 9 17.60 36.90 -6.19
N VAL A 10 18.29 35.76 -6.29
CA VAL A 10 17.74 34.52 -6.87
C VAL A 10 16.91 33.83 -5.79
N ALA A 11 15.59 33.86 -5.94
CA ALA A 11 14.67 33.11 -5.08
C ALA A 11 14.68 31.63 -5.50
N ILE A 12 15.34 30.78 -4.71
CA ILE A 12 15.31 29.33 -4.88
C ILE A 12 13.98 28.83 -4.29
N ALA A 13 13.01 28.52 -5.16
CA ALA A 13 11.76 27.89 -4.77
C ALA A 13 12.02 26.42 -4.39
N SER A 14 12.12 26.13 -3.09
CA SER A 14 12.18 24.77 -2.58
C SER A 14 10.81 24.10 -2.77
N ILE A 15 10.71 23.21 -3.75
CA ILE A 15 9.55 22.35 -3.95
C ILE A 15 9.59 21.31 -2.82
N ALA A 16 8.86 21.56 -1.74
CA ALA A 16 8.68 20.58 -0.67
C ALA A 16 7.84 19.43 -1.24
N ALA A 17 8.49 18.33 -1.63
CA ALA A 17 7.81 17.08 -1.92
C ALA A 17 7.14 16.61 -0.63
N SER A 18 5.81 16.70 -0.56
CA SER A 18 5.04 16.13 0.54
C SER A 18 5.43 14.66 0.69
N PRO A 19 5.85 14.20 1.88
CA PRO A 19 6.23 12.81 2.06
C PRO A 19 5.03 11.94 1.71
N VAL A 20 5.20 11.02 0.76
CA VAL A 20 4.20 9.99 0.46
C VAL A 20 3.95 9.26 1.77
N ALA A 21 2.71 9.33 2.27
CA ALA A 21 2.35 8.70 3.52
C ALA A 21 2.64 7.19 3.40
N SER A 22 3.55 6.68 4.23
CA SER A 22 3.91 5.27 4.22
C SER A 22 2.91 4.44 5.01
N ILE A 23 2.70 3.20 4.55
CA ILE A 23 1.94 2.20 5.29
C ILE A 23 2.88 1.61 6.34
N PRO A 24 2.57 1.72 7.65
CA PRO A 24 3.49 1.35 8.73
C PRO A 24 3.44 -0.17 9.01
N LEU A 25 3.66 -0.99 7.99
CA LEU A 25 3.70 -2.45 8.05
C LEU A 25 5.08 -2.95 7.63
N LYS A 26 5.51 -4.10 8.16
CA LYS A 26 6.69 -4.78 7.64
C LYS A 26 6.37 -5.40 6.29
N SER A 27 7.34 -5.43 5.39
CA SER A 27 7.19 -6.24 4.18
C SER A 27 7.06 -7.73 4.53
N GLY A 28 6.34 -8.45 3.70
CA GLY A 28 6.13 -9.88 3.80
C GLY A 28 4.73 -10.32 3.48
N ASP A 29 4.47 -11.60 3.72
CA ASP A 29 3.17 -12.20 3.44
C ASP A 29 2.31 -12.26 4.69
N TYR A 30 1.02 -12.07 4.49
CA TYR A 30 -0.01 -11.93 5.50
C TYR A 30 -1.16 -12.90 5.20
N GLY A 31 -1.70 -13.50 6.24
CA GLY A 31 -2.90 -14.34 6.21
C GLY A 31 -4.00 -13.78 7.10
N ALA A 32 -5.25 -14.14 6.82
CA ALA A 32 -6.39 -13.70 7.63
C ALA A 32 -6.35 -14.34 9.03
N ILE A 33 -6.78 -13.60 10.05
CA ILE A 33 -6.97 -14.20 11.37
C ILE A 33 -8.17 -15.15 11.29
N GLY A 34 -7.93 -16.42 11.57
CA GLY A 34 -8.95 -17.48 11.52
C GLY A 34 -8.40 -18.82 11.03
N SER A 35 -7.36 -18.78 10.20
CA SER A 35 -6.62 -19.97 9.74
C SER A 35 -5.18 -19.95 10.23
N ALA A 36 -4.54 -21.10 10.33
CA ALA A 36 -3.09 -21.16 10.55
C ALA A 36 -2.35 -20.73 9.28
N CYS A 37 -1.11 -20.23 9.40
CA CYS A 37 -0.38 -19.72 8.23
C CYS A 37 -0.09 -20.81 7.19
N GLY A 38 0.00 -22.08 7.59
CA GLY A 38 0.16 -23.20 6.65
C GLY A 38 -1.14 -23.61 5.94
N ASP A 39 -2.29 -23.11 6.40
CA ASP A 39 -3.61 -23.55 5.97
C ASP A 39 -4.47 -22.37 5.44
N GLU A 40 -3.83 -21.25 5.06
CA GLU A 40 -4.56 -20.10 4.53
C GLU A 40 -5.16 -20.42 3.15
N PRO A 41 -6.47 -20.21 2.96
CA PRO A 41 -7.05 -20.17 1.63
C PRO A 41 -6.33 -19.14 0.74
N ASN A 42 -6.16 -19.44 -0.54
CA ASN A 42 -5.48 -18.52 -1.46
C ASN A 42 -6.12 -17.12 -1.46
N SER A 43 -7.45 -17.04 -1.35
CA SER A 43 -8.20 -15.78 -1.32
C SER A 43 -7.96 -14.91 -0.07
N THR A 44 -7.32 -15.43 0.98
CA THR A 44 -7.01 -14.71 2.22
C THR A 44 -5.53 -14.40 2.39
N ILE A 45 -4.72 -14.60 1.33
CA ILE A 45 -3.31 -14.27 1.30
C ILE A 45 -3.11 -12.86 0.74
N MET A 46 -2.27 -12.06 1.40
CA MET A 46 -1.79 -10.78 0.90
C MET A 46 -0.28 -10.66 1.09
N SER A 47 0.44 -10.21 0.08
CA SER A 47 1.85 -9.85 0.14
C SER A 47 1.98 -8.34 0.18
N PHE A 48 2.88 -7.81 1.01
CA PHE A 48 3.20 -6.39 1.07
C PHE A 48 4.69 -6.20 0.81
N ASP A 49 5.04 -5.43 -0.22
CA ASP A 49 6.45 -5.21 -0.61
C ASP A 49 7.13 -4.05 0.16
N GLY A 50 6.39 -3.38 1.06
CA GLY A 50 6.80 -2.15 1.74
C GLY A 50 6.11 -0.89 1.18
N ARG A 51 5.42 -1.02 0.04
CA ARG A 51 4.71 0.06 -0.64
C ARG A 51 3.35 -0.36 -1.19
N ASN A 52 3.29 -1.50 -1.87
CA ASN A 52 2.09 -2.03 -2.52
C ASN A 52 1.72 -3.39 -1.94
N PHE A 53 0.42 -3.68 -2.00
CA PHE A 53 -0.14 -4.99 -1.79
C PHE A 53 -0.19 -5.76 -3.11
N ALA A 54 0.04 -7.06 -3.00
CA ALA A 54 -0.26 -8.05 -4.02
C ALA A 54 -1.07 -9.15 -3.37
N TYR A 55 -1.95 -9.77 -4.14
CA TYR A 55 -2.76 -10.91 -3.72
C TYR A 55 -3.11 -11.72 -4.96
N PRO A 56 -3.59 -12.98 -4.84
CA PRO A 56 -3.68 -13.91 -5.98
C PRO A 56 -4.55 -13.48 -7.16
N HIS A 57 -5.31 -12.40 -7.04
CA HIS A 57 -6.10 -11.81 -8.12
C HIS A 57 -5.74 -10.35 -8.44
N ALA A 58 -4.77 -9.77 -7.71
CA ALA A 58 -4.17 -8.47 -8.01
C ALA A 58 -2.97 -8.66 -8.93
N SER A 59 -3.19 -8.47 -10.23
CA SER A 59 -2.11 -8.42 -11.21
C SER A 59 -1.92 -6.98 -11.71
N GLN A 60 -0.67 -6.53 -11.74
CA GLN A 60 -0.29 -5.18 -12.15
C GLN A 60 -1.03 -4.08 -11.36
N CYS A 61 -1.13 -4.25 -10.04
CA CYS A 61 -1.76 -3.30 -9.14
C CYS A 61 -0.73 -2.36 -8.50
N ALA A 62 -1.13 -1.12 -8.27
CA ALA A 62 -0.34 -0.13 -7.54
C ALA A 62 -1.20 0.59 -6.50
N ASP A 63 -0.67 0.69 -5.28
CA ASP A 63 -1.33 1.36 -4.17
C ASP A 63 -0.90 2.81 -4.02
N THR A 64 -1.84 3.64 -3.62
CA THR A 64 -1.60 5.02 -3.20
C THR A 64 -2.37 5.32 -1.93
N VAL A 65 -1.67 5.74 -0.89
CA VAL A 65 -2.29 6.32 0.31
C VAL A 65 -2.87 7.68 -0.05
N THR A 66 -4.19 7.78 -0.05
CA THR A 66 -4.95 8.99 -0.42
C THR A 66 -5.34 9.84 0.78
N GLY A 67 -5.25 9.30 2.01
CA GLY A 67 -5.57 10.05 3.22
C GLY A 67 -5.27 9.27 4.48
N ARG A 68 -5.24 9.99 5.61
CA ARG A 68 -5.04 9.45 6.94
C ARG A 68 -5.92 10.18 7.93
N SER A 69 -6.66 9.43 8.75
CA SER A 69 -7.50 9.97 9.81
C SER A 69 -7.66 8.91 10.90
N ASP A 70 -7.48 9.29 12.16
CA ASP A 70 -7.68 8.44 13.34
C ASP A 70 -7.00 7.07 13.26
N GLY A 71 -5.76 7.05 12.74
CA GLY A 71 -4.98 5.82 12.58
C GLY A 71 -5.45 4.90 11.44
N VAL A 72 -6.42 5.34 10.63
CA VAL A 72 -6.90 4.65 9.44
C VAL A 72 -6.31 5.31 8.20
N LEU A 73 -5.78 4.49 7.29
CA LEU A 73 -5.28 4.88 5.99
C LEU A 73 -6.37 4.66 4.95
N SER A 74 -6.67 5.66 4.14
CA SER A 74 -7.51 5.52 2.96
C SER A 74 -6.60 5.24 1.78
N ASN A 75 -6.72 4.06 1.17
CA ASN A 75 -5.91 3.65 0.04
C ASN A 75 -6.75 3.56 -1.23
N SER A 76 -6.08 3.83 -2.35
CA SER A 76 -6.60 3.63 -3.68
C SER A 76 -5.62 2.70 -4.40
N GLU A 77 -6.12 1.56 -4.85
CA GLU A 77 -5.37 0.60 -5.64
C GLU A 77 -5.86 0.68 -7.08
N THR A 78 -4.93 0.71 -8.03
CA THR A 78 -5.26 0.68 -9.46
C THR A 78 -4.61 -0.52 -10.11
N CYS A 79 -5.43 -1.39 -10.71
CA CYS A 79 -5.01 -2.63 -11.36
C CYS A 79 -5.23 -2.57 -12.87
N GLN A 80 -4.30 -3.14 -13.65
CA GLN A 80 -4.33 -3.11 -15.13
C GLN A 80 -4.51 -4.48 -15.79
N ALA A 81 -4.77 -5.55 -15.03
CA ALA A 81 -5.04 -6.89 -15.55
C ALA A 81 -6.31 -7.51 -14.97
N ALA A 82 -6.93 -8.44 -15.70
CA ALA A 82 -8.19 -9.11 -15.31
C ALA A 82 -8.01 -10.22 -14.25
N GLY A 83 -6.91 -10.20 -13.50
CA GLY A 83 -6.54 -11.22 -12.52
C GLY A 83 -5.92 -12.49 -13.11
N ASP A 84 -6.06 -12.72 -14.43
CA ASP A 84 -5.41 -13.78 -15.21
C ASP A 84 -4.12 -13.32 -15.91
N GLY A 85 -3.76 -12.04 -15.75
CA GLY A 85 -2.64 -11.40 -16.43
C GLY A 85 -2.97 -10.82 -17.82
N SER A 86 -4.18 -11.05 -18.34
CA SER A 86 -4.64 -10.39 -19.57
C SER A 86 -4.81 -8.89 -19.33
N PRO A 87 -4.26 -8.03 -20.20
CA PRO A 87 -4.43 -6.58 -20.08
C PRO A 87 -5.91 -6.19 -20.06
N THR A 88 -6.28 -5.29 -19.17
CA THR A 88 -7.63 -4.71 -19.11
C THR A 88 -7.57 -3.20 -18.90
N LYS A 89 -8.71 -2.53 -19.02
CA LYS A 89 -8.80 -1.11 -18.65
C LYS A 89 -8.45 -0.98 -17.18
N ALA A 90 -7.61 0.00 -16.86
CA ALA A 90 -7.26 0.31 -15.48
C ALA A 90 -8.54 0.46 -14.64
N SER A 91 -8.62 -0.29 -13.54
CA SER A 91 -9.71 -0.21 -12.58
C SER A 91 -9.15 0.23 -11.24
N THR A 92 -9.85 1.16 -10.59
CA THR A 92 -9.41 1.73 -9.31
C THR A 92 -10.40 1.37 -8.22
N THR A 93 -9.91 0.72 -7.17
CA THR A 93 -10.67 0.34 -5.99
C THR A 93 -10.15 1.09 -4.77
N LYS A 94 -11.07 1.49 -3.89
CA LYS A 94 -10.71 2.14 -2.62
C LYS A 94 -10.93 1.18 -1.47
N PHE A 95 -9.99 1.15 -0.54
CA PHE A 95 -10.13 0.42 0.70
C PHE A 95 -9.49 1.20 1.85
N LYS A 96 -9.85 0.81 3.07
CA LYS A 96 -9.27 1.39 4.27
C LYS A 96 -8.40 0.36 4.96
N LEU A 97 -7.30 0.83 5.52
CA LEU A 97 -6.33 0.03 6.24
C LEU A 97 -6.18 0.59 7.63
N ARG A 98 -6.44 -0.21 8.66
CA ARG A 98 -6.21 0.16 10.05
C ARG A 98 -5.05 -0.68 10.60
N PRO A 99 -3.83 -0.16 10.62
CA PRO A 99 -2.70 -0.85 11.24
C PRO A 99 -2.99 -1.15 12.72
N ARG A 100 -2.67 -2.36 13.16
CA ARG A 100 -2.80 -2.83 14.56
C ARG A 100 -1.42 -3.13 15.16
N GLY A 101 -0.39 -2.52 14.59
CA GLY A 101 1.03 -2.85 14.79
C GLY A 101 1.73 -2.92 13.44
N ASN A 102 3.01 -3.32 13.46
CA ASN A 102 3.82 -3.48 12.26
C ASN A 102 3.61 -4.83 11.55
N ASP A 103 3.04 -5.83 12.25
CA ASP A 103 2.82 -7.19 11.74
C ASP A 103 1.31 -7.57 11.68
N ARG A 104 0.41 -6.61 11.88
CA ARG A 104 -1.05 -6.83 11.89
C ARG A 104 -1.81 -5.62 11.39
N PHE A 105 -2.93 -5.84 10.71
CA PHE A 105 -3.82 -4.77 10.29
C PHE A 105 -5.25 -5.27 10.07
N ASP A 106 -6.20 -4.34 10.07
CA ASP A 106 -7.55 -4.60 9.58
C ASP A 106 -7.71 -3.98 8.19
N LEU A 107 -8.15 -4.80 7.23
CA LEU A 107 -8.64 -4.36 5.94
C LEU A 107 -10.13 -4.07 6.08
N VAL A 108 -10.51 -2.82 5.85
CA VAL A 108 -11.89 -2.36 5.96
C VAL A 108 -12.37 -1.99 4.56
N ASN A 109 -13.34 -2.74 4.05
CA ASN A 109 -14.07 -2.40 2.84
C ASN A 109 -15.49 -1.93 3.20
N SER A 110 -16.32 -1.64 2.21
CA SER A 110 -17.66 -1.06 2.41
C SER A 110 -18.59 -1.90 3.28
N SER A 111 -18.37 -3.22 3.35
CA SER A 111 -19.33 -4.14 3.97
C SER A 111 -18.70 -5.05 5.02
N ASN A 112 -17.38 -5.18 5.05
CA ASN A 112 -16.66 -6.14 5.87
C ASN A 112 -15.37 -5.55 6.44
N THR A 113 -14.98 -6.06 7.61
CA THR A 113 -13.64 -5.86 8.18
C THR A 113 -12.99 -7.22 8.33
N MET A 114 -11.80 -7.39 7.77
CA MET A 114 -11.00 -8.60 7.91
C MET A 114 -9.67 -8.25 8.54
N THR A 115 -9.27 -8.99 9.56
CA THR A 115 -7.98 -8.78 10.22
C THR A 115 -6.94 -9.72 9.63
N PHE A 116 -5.74 -9.20 9.37
CA PHE A 116 -4.60 -9.94 8.85
C PHE A 116 -3.44 -9.91 9.84
N ARG A 117 -2.62 -10.97 9.78
CA ARG A 117 -1.35 -11.08 10.52
C ARG A 117 -0.23 -11.49 9.56
N ARG A 118 0.98 -11.03 9.85
CA ARG A 118 2.18 -11.46 9.11
C ARG A 118 2.44 -12.94 9.38
N CYS A 119 2.58 -13.71 8.30
CA CYS A 119 2.94 -15.12 8.31
C CYS A 119 4.43 -15.33 8.08
N GLY A 120 5.08 -14.45 7.32
CA GLY A 120 6.51 -14.57 7.08
C GLY A 120 7.07 -13.44 6.23
N ASN A 121 8.27 -13.67 5.69
CA ASN A 121 8.85 -12.82 4.66
C ASN A 121 8.03 -12.92 3.37
N ALA A 122 8.34 -12.09 2.39
CA ALA A 122 7.78 -12.25 1.05
C ALA A 122 8.17 -13.65 0.55
N THR A 123 7.28 -14.31 -0.19
CA THR A 123 7.40 -15.71 -0.67
C THR A 123 7.22 -16.78 0.39
N PHE A 124 6.59 -16.47 1.52
CA PHE A 124 6.19 -17.47 2.51
C PHE A 124 5.21 -18.49 1.91
N PHE A 125 4.21 -18.00 1.15
CA PHE A 125 3.19 -18.87 0.56
C PHE A 125 3.59 -19.52 -0.77
N ASP A 126 4.68 -19.07 -1.41
CA ASP A 126 5.20 -19.66 -2.65
C ASP A 126 5.89 -21.02 -2.42
N ARG A 127 5.99 -21.48 -1.16
CA ARG A 127 6.77 -22.67 -0.76
C ARG A 127 5.95 -23.96 -0.72
N HIS A 128 4.72 -23.96 -1.20
CA HIS A 128 3.80 -25.10 -1.14
C HIS A 128 3.14 -25.40 -2.48
#